data_AF-A0A7S0ZGX2-F1
#
_entry.id   AF-A0A7S0ZGX2-F1
#
_cell.length_a   1.000
_cell.length_b   1.000
_cell.length_c   1.000
_cell.angle_alpha   90.00
_cell.angle_beta   90.00
_cell.angle_gamma   90.00
#
_symmetry.space_group_name_H-M   'P 1'
#
loop_
_entity.id
_entity.type
_entity.pdbx_description
1 polymer ?
#
loop_
_entity_poly.entity_id
_entity_poly.type
_entity_poly.pdbx_seq_one_letter_code
_entity_poly.pdbx_strand_id
1 'polypeptide(L)'
;MLYRDERNFHAWAYRLMIRNFMKETIDFDQELQFCADKIRANFANYSAWHTRSEVLKRKVLTMDSEQVFFQLKHELEWVRQAYYTEPQVESTWIYHEWLLRGELVRALSEQQRQSVFEYELDSLQELLEIEPDAKYALLAQARVLVLMHR
;
A
#
# COMPACT_ATOMS: atom_id res chain seq x y z
N MET A 1 20.88 11.60 5.30
CA MET A 1 20.37 12.07 3.99
C MET A 1 18.86 12.20 3.97
N LEU A 2 18.08 11.15 4.31
CA LEU A 2 16.60 11.21 4.36
C LEU A 2 15.97 12.13 5.45
N TYR A 3 16.80 12.70 6.32
CA TYR A 3 16.41 13.78 7.23
C TYR A 3 16.49 15.17 6.57
N ARG A 4 17.40 15.35 5.60
CA ARG A 4 17.59 16.62 4.87
C ARG A 4 16.75 16.67 3.60
N ASP A 5 16.57 15.52 2.94
CA ASP A 5 15.74 15.34 1.76
C ASP A 5 15.06 13.97 1.86
N GLU A 6 13.81 13.97 2.29
CA GLU A 6 13.04 12.75 2.51
C GLU A 6 12.62 12.03 1.23
N ARG A 7 12.73 12.69 0.07
CA ARG A 7 12.41 12.14 -1.26
C ARG A 7 13.66 11.80 -2.05
N ASN A 8 14.84 11.80 -1.41
CA ASN A 8 16.10 11.51 -2.07
C ASN A 8 16.11 10.09 -2.64
N PHE A 9 15.92 9.98 -3.95
CA PHE A 9 15.80 8.71 -4.65
C PHE A 9 17.03 7.82 -4.44
N HIS A 10 18.24 8.39 -4.49
CA HIS A 10 19.48 7.64 -4.30
C HIS A 10 19.62 7.09 -2.88
N ALA A 11 19.23 7.85 -1.86
CA ALA A 11 19.28 7.39 -0.48
C ALA A 11 18.30 6.22 -0.24
N TRP A 12 17.10 6.28 -0.82
CA TRP A 12 16.15 5.17 -0.77
C TRP A 12 16.66 3.95 -1.54
N ALA A 13 17.16 4.13 -2.77
CA ALA A 13 17.73 3.06 -3.57
C ALA A 13 18.92 2.37 -2.85
N TYR A 14 19.79 3.16 -2.22
CA TYR A 14 20.90 2.64 -1.42
C TYR A 14 20.41 1.80 -0.23
N ARG A 15 19.37 2.24 0.49
CA ARG A 15 18.76 1.45 1.57
C ARG A 15 18.21 0.12 1.06
N LEU A 16 17.46 0.13 -0.06
CA LEU A 16 16.94 -1.09 -0.70
C LEU A 16 18.06 -2.04 -1.11
N MET A 17 19.16 -1.50 -1.66
CA MET A 17 20.32 -2.26 -2.08
C MET A 17 20.98 -2.96 -0.88
N ILE A 18 21.34 -2.23 0.18
CA ILE A 18 21.96 -2.81 1.38
C ILE A 18 21.07 -3.90 1.98
N ARG A 19 19.76 -3.65 2.04
CA ARG A 19 18.77 -4.65 2.48
C ARG A 19 18.79 -5.91 1.60
N ASN A 20 18.91 -5.78 0.28
CA ASN A 20 18.96 -6.94 -0.60
C ASN A 20 20.26 -7.75 -0.43
N PHE A 21 21.35 -7.13 0.04
CA PHE A 21 22.58 -7.81 0.42
C PHE A 21 22.50 -8.49 1.79
N MET A 22 21.79 -7.91 2.77
CA MET A 22 21.73 -8.42 4.15
C MET A 22 20.59 -9.44 4.38
N LYS A 23 20.41 -10.43 3.49
CA LYS A 23 19.20 -11.28 3.43
C LYS A 23 18.77 -11.98 4.73
N GLU A 24 19.64 -12.11 5.73
CA GLU A 24 19.41 -12.90 6.96
C GLU A 24 19.14 -12.04 8.22
N THR A 25 19.21 -10.71 8.16
CA THR A 25 19.15 -9.84 9.37
C THR A 25 18.09 -8.73 9.34
N ILE A 26 17.12 -8.82 8.43
CA ILE A 26 16.13 -7.74 8.26
C ILE A 26 14.95 -7.97 9.18
N ASP A 27 14.79 -7.08 10.15
CA ASP A 27 13.53 -6.90 10.86
C ASP A 27 12.53 -6.18 9.93
N PHE A 28 11.60 -6.95 9.37
CA PHE A 28 10.58 -6.40 8.47
C PHE A 28 9.70 -5.37 9.17
N ASP A 29 9.37 -5.58 10.45
CA ASP A 29 8.48 -4.68 11.18
C ASP A 29 9.15 -3.34 11.46
N GLN A 30 10.45 -3.34 11.77
CA GLN A 30 11.24 -2.11 11.89
C GLN A 30 11.25 -1.31 10.58
N GLU A 31 11.46 -1.96 9.43
CA GLU A 31 11.48 -1.26 8.13
C GLU A 31 10.09 -0.78 7.72
N LEU A 32 9.03 -1.55 8.01
CA LEU A 32 7.65 -1.09 7.81
C LEU A 32 7.36 0.12 8.70
N GLN A 33 7.80 0.13 9.96
CA GLN A 33 7.63 1.28 10.84
C GLN A 33 8.38 2.51 10.31
N PHE A 34 9.61 2.34 9.82
CA PHE A 34 10.36 3.43 9.22
C PHE A 34 9.64 4.04 8.00
N CYS A 35 9.09 3.20 7.13
CA CYS A 35 8.28 3.69 5.99
C CYS A 35 7.01 4.40 6.47
N ALA A 36 6.34 3.84 7.48
CA ALA A 36 5.16 4.42 8.10
C ALA A 36 5.43 5.83 8.64
N ASP A 37 6.55 6.05 9.35
CA ASP A 37 6.92 7.37 9.86
C ASP A 37 7.16 8.38 8.72
N LYS A 38 7.77 7.92 7.62
CA LYS A 38 8.02 8.77 6.43
C LYS A 38 6.75 9.10 5.65
N ILE A 39 5.81 8.16 5.59
CA ILE A 39 4.50 8.37 4.95
C ILE A 39 3.65 9.33 5.78
N ARG A 40 3.60 9.18 7.11
CA ARG A 40 2.86 10.10 7.99
C ARG A 40 3.38 11.53 7.93
N ALA A 41 4.69 11.70 7.73
CA ALA A 41 5.29 13.02 7.55
C ALA A 41 4.93 13.65 6.20
N ASN A 42 4.75 12.83 5.16
CA ASN A 42 4.42 13.27 3.81
C ASN A 42 3.80 12.14 2.97
N PHE A 43 2.48 12.17 2.77
CA PHE A 43 1.78 11.16 1.98
C PHE A 43 2.23 11.13 0.51
N ALA A 44 2.76 12.24 -0.02
CA ALA A 44 3.31 12.32 -1.37
C ALA A 44 4.73 11.71 -1.49
N ASN A 45 5.28 11.12 -0.42
CA ASN A 45 6.58 10.45 -0.44
C ASN A 45 6.49 9.08 -1.14
N TYR A 46 6.46 9.10 -2.46
CA TYR A 46 6.42 7.89 -3.31
C TYR A 46 7.51 6.87 -2.94
N SER A 47 8.73 7.31 -2.62
CA SER A 47 9.83 6.41 -2.28
C SER A 47 9.58 5.62 -0.99
N ALA A 48 8.89 6.21 -0.02
CA ALA A 48 8.50 5.50 1.19
C ALA A 48 7.42 4.43 0.90
N TRP A 49 6.39 4.77 0.12
CA TRP A 49 5.37 3.81 -0.33
C TRP A 49 5.97 2.66 -1.14
N HIS A 50 6.85 2.97 -2.10
CA HIS A 50 7.54 1.96 -2.89
C HIS A 50 8.41 1.06 -2.01
N THR A 51 9.21 1.63 -1.10
CA THR A 51 10.03 0.83 -0.19
C THR A 51 9.17 -0.10 0.67
N ARG A 52 8.03 0.39 1.17
CA ARG A 52 7.06 -0.40 1.92
C ARG A 52 6.55 -1.60 1.12
N SER A 53 6.20 -1.41 -0.16
CA SER A 53 5.79 -2.52 -1.04
C SER A 53 6.89 -3.57 -1.20
N GLU A 54 8.15 -3.15 -1.36
CA GLU A 54 9.29 -4.07 -1.52
C GLU A 54 9.60 -4.85 -0.23
N VAL A 55 9.34 -4.26 0.94
CA VAL A 55 9.43 -4.96 2.23
C VAL A 55 8.32 -6.01 2.34
N LEU A 56 7.07 -5.63 2.03
CA LEU A 56 5.92 -6.53 2.10
C LEU A 56 6.01 -7.72 1.15
N LYS A 57 6.52 -7.53 -0.08
CA LYS A 57 6.76 -8.63 -1.04
C LYS A 57 7.62 -9.75 -0.47
N ARG A 58 8.54 -9.41 0.45
CA ARG A 58 9.40 -10.40 1.10
C ARG A 58 8.74 -10.96 2.36
N LYS A 59 8.11 -10.10 3.17
CA LYS A 59 7.43 -10.48 4.41
C LYS A 59 6.27 -11.46 4.15
N VAL A 60 5.52 -11.28 3.05
CA VAL A 60 4.38 -12.15 2.68
C VAL A 60 4.80 -13.60 2.42
N LEU A 61 6.05 -13.84 1.99
CA LEU A 61 6.57 -15.19 1.73
C LEU A 61 6.77 -16.02 3.00
N THR A 62 6.76 -15.37 4.17
CA THR A 62 6.91 -16.04 5.47
C THR A 62 5.59 -16.14 6.23
N MET A 63 4.46 -15.87 5.58
CA MET A 63 3.14 -15.78 6.19
C MET A 63 2.19 -16.85 5.66
N ASP A 64 1.25 -17.28 6.50
CA ASP A 64 0.07 -18.03 6.06
C ASP A 64 -1.02 -17.11 5.51
N SER A 65 -2.05 -17.69 4.89
CA SER A 65 -3.14 -16.94 4.25
C SER A 65 -3.90 -16.02 5.22
N GLU A 66 -4.01 -16.37 6.50
CA GLU A 66 -4.73 -15.55 7.49
C GLU A 66 -3.88 -14.34 7.91
N GLN A 67 -2.59 -14.56 8.11
CA GLN A 67 -1.62 -13.50 8.37
C GLN A 67 -1.54 -12.53 7.19
N VAL A 68 -1.54 -13.03 5.95
CA VAL A 68 -1.56 -12.17 4.76
C VAL A 68 -2.86 -11.37 4.69
N PHE A 69 -4.01 -11.99 5.01
CA PHE A 69 -5.29 -11.29 5.04
C PHE A 69 -5.29 -10.13 6.05
N PHE A 70 -4.81 -10.39 7.27
CA PHE A 70 -4.67 -9.35 8.29
C PHE A 70 -3.71 -8.23 7.85
N GLN A 71 -2.55 -8.59 7.29
CA GLN A 71 -1.57 -7.63 6.79
C GLN A 71 -2.18 -6.77 5.68
N LEU A 72 -2.87 -7.36 4.69
CA LEU A 72 -3.50 -6.61 3.61
C LEU A 72 -4.56 -5.63 4.14
N LYS A 73 -5.43 -6.07 5.06
CA LYS A 73 -6.43 -5.19 5.68
C LYS A 73 -5.78 -4.01 6.40
N HIS A 74 -4.68 -4.25 7.12
CA HIS A 74 -3.93 -3.20 7.79
C HIS A 74 -3.31 -2.21 6.81
N GLU A 75 -2.76 -2.69 5.69
CA GLU A 75 -2.20 -1.82 4.65
C GLU A 75 -3.27 -0.99 3.94
N LEU A 76 -4.43 -1.58 3.64
CA LEU A 76 -5.53 -0.84 3.03
C LEU A 76 -6.08 0.22 4.00
N GLU A 77 -6.16 -0.05 5.30
CA GLU A 77 -6.56 0.95 6.30
C GLU A 77 -5.70 2.21 6.26
N TRP A 78 -4.39 2.04 6.12
CA TRP A 78 -3.45 3.15 5.95
C TRP A 78 -3.72 3.96 4.69
N VAL A 79 -4.01 3.27 3.59
CA VAL A 79 -4.34 3.90 2.31
C VAL A 79 -5.64 4.69 2.43
N ARG A 80 -6.65 4.14 3.10
CA ARG A 80 -7.92 4.83 3.35
C ARG A 80 -7.72 6.10 4.15
N GLN A 81 -6.97 6.03 5.25
CA GLN A 81 -6.63 7.21 6.05
C GLN A 81 -5.93 8.28 5.22
N ALA A 82 -5.00 7.89 4.34
CA ALA A 82 -4.29 8.81 3.47
C ALA A 82 -5.21 9.43 2.41
N TYR A 83 -6.03 8.65 1.71
CA TYR A 83 -6.91 9.21 0.67
C TYR A 83 -8.11 9.98 1.22
N TYR A 84 -8.58 9.69 2.44
CA TYR A 84 -9.63 10.49 3.08
C TYR A 84 -9.09 11.84 3.57
N THR A 85 -7.76 11.95 3.72
CA THR A 85 -7.09 13.22 4.09
C THR A 85 -6.70 14.01 2.86
N GLU A 86 -6.08 13.37 1.86
CA GLU A 86 -5.61 14.01 0.63
C GLU A 86 -5.87 13.12 -0.61
N PRO A 87 -7.09 13.10 -1.14
CA PRO A 87 -7.47 12.21 -2.26
C PRO A 87 -6.78 12.54 -3.59
N GLN A 88 -6.10 13.69 -3.68
CA GLN A 88 -5.34 14.09 -4.85
C GLN A 88 -3.90 13.53 -4.86
N VAL A 89 -3.45 12.86 -3.80
CA VAL A 89 -2.09 12.32 -3.68
C VAL A 89 -1.96 11.01 -4.46
N GLU A 90 -1.36 11.09 -5.64
CA GLU A 90 -1.20 9.96 -6.56
C GLU A 90 -0.46 8.76 -5.97
N SER A 91 0.58 8.98 -5.15
CA SER A 91 1.37 7.88 -4.57
C SER A 91 0.55 6.94 -3.69
N THR A 92 -0.44 7.48 -2.97
CA THR A 92 -1.40 6.70 -2.17
C THR A 92 -2.18 5.74 -3.06
N TRP A 93 -2.67 6.21 -4.20
CA TRP A 93 -3.46 5.42 -5.15
C TRP A 93 -2.64 4.42 -5.95
N ILE A 94 -1.37 4.73 -6.25
CA ILE A 94 -0.45 3.75 -6.84
C ILE A 94 -0.23 2.58 -5.87
N TYR A 95 -0.06 2.88 -4.58
CA TYR A 95 0.10 1.85 -3.55
C TYR A 95 -1.19 1.05 -3.34
N HIS A 96 -2.35 1.71 -3.35
CA HIS A 96 -3.68 1.06 -3.36
C HIS A 96 -3.80 0.03 -4.49
N GLU A 97 -3.51 0.44 -5.73
CA GLU A 97 -3.57 -0.45 -6.89
C GLU A 97 -2.58 -1.62 -6.75
N TRP A 98 -1.38 -1.35 -6.23
CA TRP A 98 -0.40 -2.40 -5.99
C TRP A 98 -0.92 -3.45 -4.98
N LEU A 99 -1.54 -3.03 -3.88
CA LEU A 99 -2.12 -3.95 -2.89
C LEU A 99 -3.23 -4.83 -3.51
N LEU A 100 -4.10 -4.25 -4.33
CA LEU A 100 -5.25 -4.94 -4.92
C LEU A 100 -4.92 -5.82 -6.14
N ARG A 101 -3.70 -5.74 -6.68
CA ARG A 101 -3.25 -6.55 -7.84
C ARG A 101 -2.04 -7.43 -7.53
N GLY A 102 -1.36 -7.14 -6.43
CA GLY A 102 -0.07 -7.70 -6.06
C GLY A 102 -0.14 -9.04 -5.35
N GLU A 103 0.97 -9.39 -4.73
CA GLU A 103 1.23 -10.68 -4.12
C GLU A 103 0.33 -10.95 -2.91
N LEU A 104 0.00 -9.91 -2.13
CA LEU A 104 -0.85 -10.05 -0.93
C LEU A 104 -2.24 -10.55 -1.30
N VAL A 105 -2.94 -9.86 -2.22
CA VAL A 105 -4.30 -10.27 -2.61
C VAL A 105 -4.30 -11.64 -3.29
N ARG A 106 -3.26 -11.97 -4.05
CA ARG A 106 -3.15 -13.26 -4.77
C ARG A 106 -2.95 -14.46 -3.84
N ALA A 107 -2.41 -14.23 -2.65
CA ALA A 107 -2.23 -15.27 -1.64
C ALA A 107 -3.50 -15.59 -0.84
N LEU A 108 -4.59 -14.83 -1.05
CA LEU A 108 -5.85 -14.99 -0.32
C LEU A 108 -6.80 -15.99 -0.98
N SER A 109 -7.71 -16.53 -0.17
CA SER A 109 -8.85 -17.29 -0.69
C SER A 109 -9.79 -16.40 -1.52
N GLU A 110 -10.61 -16.99 -2.37
CA GLU A 110 -11.62 -16.25 -3.16
C GLU A 110 -12.58 -15.45 -2.25
N GLN A 111 -13.06 -16.06 -1.17
CA GLN A 111 -13.94 -15.40 -0.20
C GLN A 111 -13.25 -14.19 0.46
N GLN A 112 -11.98 -14.31 0.83
CA GLN A 112 -11.22 -13.21 1.42
C GLN A 112 -11.01 -12.07 0.41
N ARG A 113 -10.64 -12.40 -0.84
CA ARG A 113 -10.48 -11.40 -1.91
C ARG A 113 -11.77 -10.65 -2.18
N GLN A 114 -12.88 -11.37 -2.27
CA GLN A 114 -14.20 -10.79 -2.48
C GLN A 114 -14.55 -9.79 -1.36
N SER A 115 -14.36 -10.19 -0.10
CA SER A 115 -14.64 -9.30 1.04
C SER A 115 -13.77 -8.03 1.06
N VAL A 116 -12.54 -8.12 0.55
CA VAL A 116 -11.65 -6.95 0.42
C VAL A 116 -12.18 -6.01 -0.65
N PHE A 117 -12.56 -6.52 -1.81
CA PHE A 117 -13.05 -5.69 -2.91
C PHE A 117 -14.39 -5.03 -2.58
N GLU A 118 -15.30 -5.74 -1.91
CA GLU A 118 -16.57 -5.18 -1.42
C GLU A 118 -16.32 -4.01 -0.47
N TYR A 119 -15.47 -4.21 0.54
CA TYR A 119 -15.15 -3.15 1.51
C TYR A 119 -14.47 -1.93 0.86
N GLU A 120 -13.58 -2.16 -0.11
CA GLU A 120 -12.95 -1.08 -0.86
C GLU A 120 -13.95 -0.34 -1.74
N LEU A 121 -14.93 -1.02 -2.35
CA LEU A 121 -16.00 -0.33 -3.09
C LEU A 121 -16.84 0.56 -2.17
N ASP A 122 -17.24 0.05 -1.02
CA ASP A 122 -18.04 0.81 -0.05
C ASP A 122 -17.27 2.08 0.37
N SER A 123 -15.99 1.94 0.75
CA SER A 123 -15.14 3.08 1.13
C SER A 123 -14.95 4.09 -0.02
N LEU A 124 -14.81 3.61 -1.26
CA LEU A 124 -14.68 4.49 -2.43
C LEU A 124 -15.98 5.21 -2.75
N GLN A 125 -17.13 4.56 -2.56
CA GLN A 125 -18.43 5.20 -2.71
C GLN A 125 -18.62 6.31 -1.67
N GLU A 126 -18.32 6.04 -0.41
CA GLU A 126 -18.35 7.05 0.66
C GLU A 126 -17.46 8.26 0.33
N LEU A 127 -16.23 8.03 -0.13
CA LEU A 127 -15.34 9.12 -0.55
C LEU A 127 -15.93 9.92 -1.72
N LEU A 128 -16.50 9.26 -2.73
CA LEU A 128 -17.05 9.91 -3.93
C LEU A 128 -18.37 10.66 -3.66
N GLU A 129 -19.10 10.31 -2.61
CA GLU A 129 -20.25 11.11 -2.15
C GLU A 129 -19.80 12.49 -1.62
N ILE A 130 -18.63 12.54 -0.98
CA ILE A 130 -18.06 13.75 -0.37
C ILE A 130 -17.23 14.53 -1.41
N GLU A 131 -16.42 13.83 -2.20
CA GLU A 131 -15.56 14.39 -3.24
C GLU A 131 -15.83 13.74 -4.62
N PRO A 132 -16.92 14.13 -5.32
CA PRO A 132 -17.31 13.54 -6.59
C PRO A 132 -16.25 13.67 -7.70
N ASP A 133 -15.42 14.71 -7.63
CA ASP A 133 -14.38 15.00 -8.62
C ASP A 133 -13.02 14.38 -8.29
N ALA A 134 -12.94 13.51 -7.27
CA ALA A 134 -11.73 12.78 -6.91
C ALA A 134 -11.36 11.76 -8.01
N LYS A 135 -10.65 12.22 -9.04
CA LYS A 135 -10.30 11.45 -10.26
C LYS A 135 -9.69 10.07 -9.96
N TYR A 136 -8.85 9.98 -8.92
CA TYR A 136 -8.18 8.74 -8.56
C TYR A 136 -9.13 7.76 -7.84
N ALA A 137 -10.09 8.27 -7.07
CA ALA A 137 -11.13 7.47 -6.45
C ALA A 137 -12.08 6.88 -7.52
N LEU A 138 -12.50 7.67 -8.52
CA LEU A 138 -13.27 7.19 -9.67
C LEU A 138 -12.52 6.07 -10.41
N LEU A 139 -11.23 6.28 -10.70
CA LEU A 139 -10.39 5.29 -11.37
C LEU A 139 -10.22 4.02 -10.51
N ALA A 140 -10.01 4.17 -9.20
CA ALA A 140 -9.90 3.06 -8.28
C ALA A 140 -11.20 2.25 -8.25
N GLN A 141 -12.36 2.89 -8.16
CA GLN A 141 -13.67 2.22 -8.15
C GLN A 141 -13.86 1.39 -9.42
N ALA A 142 -13.59 1.96 -10.60
CA ALA A 142 -13.67 1.22 -11.86
C ALA A 142 -12.72 0.01 -11.89
N ARG A 143 -11.51 0.16 -11.34
CA ARG A 143 -10.53 -0.94 -11.26
C ARG A 143 -10.96 -2.06 -10.32
N VAL A 144 -11.55 -1.72 -9.17
CA VAL A 144 -12.07 -2.71 -8.21
C VAL A 144 -13.22 -3.49 -8.83
N LEU A 145 -14.17 -2.82 -9.50
CA LEU A 145 -15.25 -3.49 -10.23
C LEU A 145 -14.71 -4.49 -11.27
N VAL A 146 -13.68 -4.11 -12.03
CA VAL A 146 -13.03 -5.02 -13.00
C VAL A 146 -12.37 -6.22 -12.30
N LEU A 147 -11.82 -6.04 -11.10
CA LEU A 147 -11.18 -7.12 -10.34
C LEU A 147 -12.20 -8.12 -9.78
N MET A 148 -13.41 -7.69 -9.43
CA MET A 148 -14.48 -8.57 -8.93
C MET A 148 -15.09 -9.46 -10.00
N HIS A 149 -14.96 -9.09 -11.27
CA HIS A 149 -15.51 -9.84 -12.41
C HIS A 149 -14.48 -10.69 -13.17
N ARG A 150 -13.30 -10.91 -12.59
CA ARG A 150 -12.22 -11.75 -13.16
C ARG A 150 -12.01 -13.01 -12.35
#